data_AF-A0A161ZQP5-F1
#
_entry.id   AF-A0A161ZQP5-F1
#
_cell.length_a   1.000
_cell.length_b   1.000
_cell.length_c   1.000
_cell.angle_alpha   90.00
_cell.angle_beta   90.00
_cell.angle_gamma   90.00
#
_symmetry.space_group_name_H-M   'P 1'
#
loop_
_entity.id
_entity.type
_entity.pdbx_description
1 polymer ?
#
loop_
_entity_poly.entity_id
_entity_poly.type
_entity_poly.pdbx_seq_one_letter_code
_entity_poly.pdbx_strand_id
1 'polypeptide(L)' 'MATIWHYHGGCHKGKVITSDYEVLGVHGLHVIDGSTFVQAPGTNPQATVMMIGRYMGMKILRKRLGKAAGV' A
#
# COMPACT_ATOMS: atom_id res chain seq x y z
N MET A 1 4.37 -20.36 22.06
CA MET A 1 4.58 -19.61 20.80
C MET A 1 4.11 -18.19 21.04
N ALA A 2 4.96 -17.18 20.80
CA ALA A 2 4.62 -15.77 20.98
C ALA A 2 4.54 -15.08 19.61
N THR A 3 3.77 -14.00 19.51
CA THR A 3 3.77 -13.16 18.31
C THR A 3 5.12 -12.44 18.16
N ILE A 4 5.50 -12.14 16.91
CA ILE A 4 6.63 -11.26 16.58
C ILE A 4 6.18 -9.85 16.19
N TRP A 5 4.92 -9.50 16.45
CA TRP A 5 4.36 -8.16 16.24
C TRP A 5 4.29 -7.70 14.78
N HIS A 6 4.37 -8.63 13.81
CA HIS A 6 4.25 -8.35 12.36
C HIS A 6 2.85 -8.68 11.81
N TYR A 7 1.81 -8.22 12.48
CA TYR A 7 0.44 -8.38 11.99
C TYR A 7 0.24 -7.63 10.66
N HIS A 8 -0.47 -8.26 9.73
CA HIS A 8 -0.70 -7.75 8.38
C HIS A 8 -1.97 -8.41 7.78
N GLY A 9 -2.40 -7.94 6.60
CA GLY A 9 -3.58 -8.46 5.92
C GLY A 9 -4.90 -7.80 6.34
N GLY A 10 -6.01 -8.27 5.75
CA GLY A 10 -7.36 -7.72 5.97
C GLY A 10 -7.87 -6.79 4.86
N CYS A 11 -6.97 -6.22 4.05
CA CYS A 11 -7.31 -5.35 2.91
C CYS A 11 -6.63 -5.83 1.62
N HIS A 12 -6.80 -7.11 1.30
CA HIS A 12 -6.07 -7.73 0.20
C HIS A 12 -6.51 -7.22 -1.19
N LYS A 13 -5.55 -7.19 -2.12
CA LYS A 13 -5.80 -6.94 -3.55
C LYS A 13 -6.76 -7.96 -4.14
N GLY A 14 -7.66 -7.50 -5.00
CA GLY A 14 -8.72 -8.33 -5.61
C GLY A 14 -9.86 -8.73 -4.66
N LYS A 15 -9.76 -8.39 -3.36
CA LYS A 15 -10.82 -8.62 -2.36
C LYS A 15 -11.41 -7.31 -1.84
N VAL A 16 -10.55 -6.35 -1.48
CA VAL A 16 -10.94 -5.03 -0.92
C VAL A 16 -10.43 -3.88 -1.79
N ILE A 17 -9.22 -4.03 -2.35
CA ILE A 17 -8.58 -3.01 -3.18
C ILE A 17 -8.20 -3.55 -4.57
N THR A 18 -8.04 -2.65 -5.53
CA THR A 18 -7.50 -2.95 -6.86
C THR A 18 -5.99 -3.19 -6.82
N SER A 19 -5.39 -3.54 -7.96
CA SER A 19 -3.92 -3.58 -8.13
C SER A 19 -3.24 -2.22 -7.85
N ASP A 20 -3.98 -1.12 -8.01
CA ASP A 20 -3.52 0.25 -7.80
C ASP A 20 -3.79 0.78 -6.38
N TYR A 21 -4.17 -0.11 -5.46
CA TYR A 21 -4.49 0.21 -4.06
C TYR A 21 -5.72 1.12 -3.88
N GLU A 22 -6.55 1.25 -4.92
CA GLU A 22 -7.85 1.94 -4.86
C GLU A 22 -8.89 0.99 -4.24
N VAL A 23 -9.76 1.50 -3.36
CA VAL A 23 -10.83 0.69 -2.74
C VAL A 23 -11.90 0.36 -3.79
N LEU A 24 -12.26 -0.92 -3.88
CA LEU A 24 -13.24 -1.40 -4.86
C LEU A 24 -14.60 -0.70 -4.66
N GLY A 25 -15.13 -0.13 -5.74
CA GLY A 25 -16.43 0.56 -5.73
C GLY A 25 -16.43 1.94 -5.06
N VAL A 26 -15.28 2.44 -4.58
CA VAL A 26 -15.19 3.75 -3.91
C VAL A 26 -14.26 4.69 -4.68
N HIS A 27 -14.80 5.83 -5.10
CA HIS A 27 -14.01 6.83 -5.79
C HIS A 27 -13.14 7.65 -4.82
N GLY A 28 -11.87 7.85 -5.16
CA GLY A 28 -10.96 8.74 -4.43
C GLY A 28 -10.37 8.18 -3.13
N LEU A 29 -10.60 6.90 -2.80
CA LEU A 29 -10.09 6.25 -1.59
C LEU A 29 -9.02 5.21 -1.90
N HIS A 30 -7.89 5.26 -1.18
CA HIS A 30 -6.80 4.29 -1.28
C HIS A 30 -6.41 3.77 0.10
N VAL A 31 -5.88 2.54 0.17
CA VAL A 31 -5.31 1.97 1.41
C VAL A 31 -3.86 1.56 1.15
N ILE A 32 -2.91 2.14 1.89
CA ILE A 32 -1.47 1.95 1.68
C ILE A 32 -0.79 1.70 3.04
N ASP A 33 -0.90 0.48 3.53
CA ASP A 33 -0.29 0.03 4.78
C ASP A 33 -0.10 -1.50 4.80
N GLY A 34 0.27 -2.06 5.96
CA GLY A 34 0.46 -3.50 6.15
C GLY A 34 -0.80 -4.35 5.98
N SER A 35 -2.00 -3.77 6.01
CA SER A 35 -3.24 -4.53 5.79
C SER A 35 -3.36 -5.07 4.35
N THR A 36 -2.57 -4.53 3.43
CA THR A 36 -2.59 -4.90 2.01
C THR A 36 -1.70 -6.11 1.68
N PHE A 37 -0.85 -6.54 2.62
CA PHE A 37 0.07 -7.65 2.42
C PHE A 37 -0.63 -9.00 2.55
N VAL A 38 -0.27 -9.96 1.69
CA VAL A 38 -0.68 -11.37 1.82
C VAL A 38 0.21 -12.12 2.81
N GLN A 39 1.48 -11.73 2.89
CA GLN A 39 2.49 -12.25 3.81
C GLN A 39 3.39 -11.10 4.27
N ALA A 40 3.93 -11.17 5.49
CA ALA A 40 4.86 -10.17 5.99
C ALA A 40 6.12 -10.12 5.11
N PRO A 41 6.49 -8.96 4.55
CA PRO A 41 7.71 -8.83 3.74
C PRO A 41 8.96 -8.77 4.61
N GLY A 42 9.96 -9.59 4.29
CA GLY A 42 11.26 -9.62 4.97
C GLY A 42 11.19 -10.06 6.44
N THR A 43 12.32 -9.93 7.15
CA THR A 43 12.39 -10.26 8.59
C THR A 43 11.68 -9.23 9.45
N ASN A 44 11.76 -7.95 9.10
CA ASN A 44 11.01 -6.84 9.71
C ASN A 44 10.34 -6.02 8.59
N PRO A 45 9.01 -5.92 8.55
CA PRO A 45 8.28 -5.32 7.44
C PRO A 45 8.31 -3.79 7.44
N GLN A 46 8.82 -3.15 8.50
CA GLN A 46 8.75 -1.69 8.67
C GLN A 46 9.32 -0.91 7.48
N ALA A 47 10.51 -1.29 7.00
CA ALA A 47 11.15 -0.62 5.86
C ALA A 47 10.29 -0.72 4.60
N THR A 48 9.66 -1.88 4.36
CA THR A 48 8.76 -2.07 3.22
C THR A 48 7.49 -1.23 3.36
N VAL A 49 6.89 -1.14 4.56
CA VAL A 49 5.72 -0.28 4.82
C VAL A 49 6.04 1.19 4.52
N MET A 50 7.18 1.69 5.01
CA MET A 50 7.61 3.06 4.73
C MET A 50 7.82 3.31 3.23
N MET A 51 8.46 2.35 2.54
CA MET A 51 8.72 2.45 1.11
C MET A 51 7.43 2.49 0.29
N ILE A 52 6.45 1.62 0.56
CA ILE A 52 5.20 1.61 -0.22
C ILE A 52 4.40 2.90 -0.04
N GLY A 53 4.45 3.51 1.15
CA GLY A 53 3.83 4.81 1.42
C GLY A 53 4.38 5.89 0.50
N ARG A 54 5.71 6.02 0.43
CA ARG A 54 6.37 6.98 -0.48
C ARG A 54 6.12 6.64 -1.94
N TYR A 55 6.24 5.37 -2.33
CA TYR A 55 6.06 4.93 -3.71
C TYR A 55 4.67 5.27 -4.24
N MET A 56 3.62 4.90 -3.49
CA MET A 56 2.24 5.18 -3.90
C MET A 56 1.90 6.67 -3.84
N GLY A 57 2.43 7.40 -2.86
CA GLY A 57 2.32 8.87 -2.82
C GLY A 57 2.87 9.53 -4.08
N MET A 58 4.07 9.12 -4.55
CA MET A 58 4.62 9.61 -5.81
C MET A 58 3.76 9.20 -7.01
N LYS A 59 3.25 7.97 -7.06
CA LYS A 59 2.38 7.50 -8.14
C LYS A 59 1.10 8.33 -8.25
N ILE A 60 0.48 8.67 -7.12
CA ILE A 60 -0.71 9.53 -7.05
C ILE A 60 -0.38 10.95 -7.55
N LEU A 61 0.74 11.53 -7.09
CA LEU A 61 1.17 12.86 -7.55
C LEU A 61 1.43 12.87 -9.05
N ARG A 62 2.13 11.88 -9.60
CA ARG A 62 2.38 11.77 -11.05
C ARG A 62 1.10 11.60 -11.85
N LYS A 63 0.10 10.89 -11.33
CA LYS A 63 -1.23 10.75 -11.96
C LYS A 63 -1.96 12.10 -12.01
N ARG A 64 -1.79 12.96 -11.00
CA ARG A 64 -2.46 14.27 -10.89
C ARG A 64 -1.73 15.40 -11.62
N LEU A 65 -0.42 15.47 -11.49
CA LEU A 65 0.41 16.59 -11.95
C LEU A 65 1.13 16.29 -13.27
N GLY A 66 1.14 15.03 -13.71
CA GLY A 66 1.91 14.56 -14.85
C GLY A 66 3.38 14.30 -14.52
N LYS A 67 4.07 13.55 -15.39
CA LYS A 67 5.48 13.16 -15.20
C LYS A 67 6.45 14.36 -15.20
N ALA A 68 6.07 15.47 -15.82
CA ALA A 68 6.91 16.67 -15.92
C ALA A 68 7.01 17.46 -14.60
N ALA A 69 6.17 17.16 -13.60
CA ALA A 69 6.14 17.90 -12.34
C ALA A 69 7.33 17.64 -11.40
N GLY A 70 8.28 16.78 -11.78
CA GLY A 70 9.53 16.55 -11.03
C GLY A 70 9.36 15.85 -9.68
N VAL A 71 8.22 15.19 -9.46
CA VAL A 71 7.87 14.41 -8.25
C VAL A 71 7.73 12.92 -8.53
#